data_AF-A0A3N1TM80-F1
#
_entry.id   AF-A0A3N1TM80-F1
#
_cell.length_a   1.000
_cell.length_b   1.000
_cell.length_c   1.000
_cell.angle_alpha   90.00
_cell.angle_beta   90.00
_cell.angle_gamma   90.00
#
_symmetry.space_group_name_H-M   'P 1'
#
loop_
_entity.id
_entity.type
_entity.pdbx_description
1 polymer ?
#
loop_
_entity_poly.entity_id
_entity_poly.type
_entity_poly.pdbx_seq_one_letter_code
_entity_poly.pdbx_strand_id
1 'polypeptide(L)'
;MNSGELAWALMKAERRVLEIQTKLHRWAADDSHRRFDDLFNLVADPAFLLVAWDRVRGNKGARTAGVDGKTARSIEAGQGVEVFLGRLRAQIRDRSFRPVPVRERMIPRANGKLRRLGIPTVADRVVQASLKLVLEPVFEADFLPCSYGFRPNRRAHDAIAETRYLANHGYEWVVEGDITACFDEISHLSLMERVRHRVGDKRVLSLVKAFLKSGILSRDGAFTDTRTGTPQGGILSPLLANIALSVLDDYIAQGIGGSGNTSEDRRRRRRRGLPNYRLVRYADDFLVLVFGRREHAEALRDEVTEALKPMSLRLSVEKTKITHIDEGLNFLGWRIHRHRKLGTDRQYIYTYPARKSVRSATGKVKKLTGRQNVGLSLESLLQRCRQAADGFAEDDFGKGAAAVTPGQRGGVAPDVGGDRTGVPGEPESDLLVVADCERVGAGPRERIALTLGHRTNRAHDSRDRLIVRRQSHSLKT
;
A
#
# COMPACT_ATOMS: atom_id res chain seq x y z
N MET A 1 -28.24 18.10 -15.34
CA MET A 1 -27.86 18.28 -13.92
C MET A 1 -26.83 19.38 -13.84
N ASN A 2 -27.11 20.46 -13.11
CA ASN A 2 -26.12 21.50 -12.82
C ASN A 2 -25.05 20.96 -11.85
N SER A 3 -23.85 21.53 -11.86
CA SER A 3 -22.71 21.08 -11.05
C SER A 3 -23.01 21.00 -9.55
N GLY A 4 -23.85 21.89 -9.02
CA GLY A 4 -24.28 21.91 -7.62
C GLY A 4 -25.23 20.76 -7.23
N GLU A 5 -26.11 20.33 -8.14
CA GLU A 5 -27.03 19.20 -7.89
C GLU A 5 -26.29 17.87 -7.83
N LEU A 6 -25.29 17.70 -8.71
CA LEU A 6 -24.46 16.50 -8.74
C LEU A 6 -23.61 16.37 -7.47
N ALA A 7 -23.05 17.47 -6.96
CA ALA A 7 -22.27 17.49 -5.72
C ALA A 7 -23.14 17.12 -4.51
N TRP A 8 -24.35 17.66 -4.43
CA TRP A 8 -25.31 17.30 -3.37
C TRP A 8 -25.77 15.84 -3.45
N ALA A 9 -26.04 15.34 -4.66
CA ALA A 9 -26.40 13.94 -4.87
C ALA A 9 -25.26 13.00 -4.47
N LEU A 10 -24.01 13.33 -4.82
CA LEU A 10 -22.84 12.57 -4.43
C LEU A 10 -22.66 12.53 -2.91
N MET A 11 -22.75 13.67 -2.23
CA MET A 11 -22.63 13.73 -0.77
C MET A 11 -23.67 12.84 -0.07
N LYS A 12 -24.93 12.86 -0.53
CA LYS A 12 -25.98 11.97 -0.01
C LYS A 12 -25.68 10.50 -0.29
N ALA A 13 -25.18 10.19 -1.49
CA ALA A 13 -24.80 8.83 -1.85
C ALA A 13 -23.64 8.31 -1.00
N GLU A 14 -22.60 9.13 -0.78
CA GLU A 14 -21.46 8.79 0.07
C GLU A 14 -21.88 8.50 1.51
N ARG A 15 -22.75 9.33 2.09
CA ARG A 15 -23.30 9.09 3.44
C ARG A 15 -24.03 7.77 3.52
N ARG A 16 -24.94 7.49 2.57
CA ARG A 16 -25.69 6.23 2.51
C ARG A 16 -24.76 5.02 2.35
N VAL A 17 -23.77 5.11 1.48
CA VAL A 17 -22.78 4.05 1.28
C VAL A 17 -22.01 3.79 2.58
N LEU A 18 -21.53 4.85 3.26
CA LEU A 18 -20.79 4.72 4.51
C LEU A 18 -21.64 4.08 5.63
N GLU A 19 -22.91 4.46 5.76
CA GLU A 19 -23.84 3.86 6.72
C GLU A 19 -24.00 2.35 6.49
N ILE A 20 -24.17 1.94 5.23
CA ILE A 20 -24.32 0.53 4.87
C ILE A 20 -23.00 -0.22 5.07
N GLN A 21 -21.87 0.36 4.67
CA GLN A 21 -20.54 -0.24 4.89
C GLN A 21 -20.27 -0.45 6.39
N THR A 22 -20.64 0.52 7.23
CA THR A 22 -20.51 0.41 8.69
C THR A 22 -21.35 -0.73 9.24
N LYS A 23 -22.59 -0.90 8.75
CA LYS A 23 -23.46 -2.03 9.16
C LYS A 23 -22.87 -3.37 8.72
N LEU A 24 -22.44 -3.48 7.47
CA LEU A 24 -21.82 -4.71 6.93
C LEU A 24 -20.57 -5.09 7.73
N HIS A 25 -19.71 -4.12 8.04
CA HIS A 25 -18.51 -4.34 8.82
C HIS A 25 -18.82 -4.83 10.25
N ARG A 26 -19.76 -4.17 10.95
CA ARG A 26 -20.18 -4.60 12.29
C ARG A 26 -20.75 -6.02 12.28
N TRP A 27 -21.68 -6.31 11.36
CA TRP A 27 -22.26 -7.65 11.23
C TRP A 27 -21.23 -8.73 10.88
N ALA A 28 -20.21 -8.38 10.11
CA ALA A 28 -19.11 -9.28 9.79
C ALA A 28 -18.20 -9.51 11.01
N ALA A 29 -17.90 -8.46 11.79
CA ALA A 29 -17.06 -8.53 12.98
C ALA A 29 -17.74 -9.28 14.15
N ASP A 30 -19.06 -9.11 14.30
CA ASP A 30 -19.84 -9.76 15.37
C ASP A 30 -19.95 -11.28 15.16
N ASP A 31 -19.97 -11.74 13.91
CA ASP A 31 -20.09 -13.16 13.55
C ASP A 31 -19.19 -13.50 12.36
N SER A 32 -18.08 -14.18 12.64
CA SER A 32 -17.08 -14.64 11.66
C SER A 32 -17.61 -15.73 10.71
N HIS A 33 -18.71 -16.40 11.05
CA HIS A 33 -19.34 -17.43 10.23
C HIS A 33 -20.53 -16.92 9.41
N ARG A 34 -20.97 -15.68 9.66
CA ARG A 34 -22.08 -15.07 8.94
C ARG A 34 -21.81 -15.02 7.43
N ARG A 35 -22.82 -15.44 6.66
CA ARG A 35 -22.83 -15.35 5.20
C ARG A 35 -23.80 -14.27 4.75
N PHE A 36 -23.40 -13.49 3.75
CA PHE A 36 -24.19 -12.40 3.19
C PHE A 36 -24.80 -12.83 1.84
N ASP A 37 -26.13 -12.93 1.81
CA ASP A 37 -26.88 -13.51 0.67
C ASP A 37 -27.54 -12.48 -0.27
N ASP A 38 -27.64 -11.21 0.14
CA ASP A 38 -28.31 -10.16 -0.66
C ASP A 38 -27.41 -8.95 -0.98
N LEU A 39 -26.12 -9.20 -1.20
CA LEU A 39 -25.16 -8.16 -1.54
C LEU A 39 -25.34 -7.59 -2.95
N PHE A 40 -25.92 -8.35 -3.89
CA PHE A 40 -26.08 -7.93 -5.28
C PHE A 40 -26.99 -6.70 -5.43
N ASN A 41 -28.00 -6.57 -4.57
CA ASN A 41 -28.89 -5.41 -4.58
C ASN A 41 -28.13 -4.13 -4.22
N LEU A 42 -27.13 -4.21 -3.35
CA LEU A 42 -26.24 -3.09 -3.03
C LEU A 42 -25.30 -2.75 -4.19
N VAL A 43 -24.77 -3.76 -4.91
CA VAL A 43 -23.92 -3.53 -6.09
C VAL A 43 -24.68 -2.75 -7.18
N ALA A 44 -25.98 -2.99 -7.31
CA ALA A 44 -26.87 -2.32 -8.26
C ALA A 44 -27.57 -1.06 -7.68
N ASP A 45 -27.30 -0.68 -6.42
CA ASP A 45 -27.90 0.49 -5.79
C ASP A 45 -27.37 1.77 -6.46
N PRO A 46 -28.23 2.73 -6.81
CA PRO A 46 -27.82 3.97 -7.47
C PRO A 46 -26.75 4.75 -6.69
N ALA A 47 -26.78 4.75 -5.36
CA ALA A 47 -25.78 5.44 -4.55
C ALA A 47 -24.41 4.76 -4.67
N PHE A 48 -24.35 3.43 -4.62
CA PHE A 48 -23.11 2.68 -4.81
C PHE A 48 -22.51 2.90 -6.20
N LEU A 49 -23.35 2.89 -7.25
CA LEU A 49 -22.90 3.15 -8.62
C LEU A 49 -22.41 4.59 -8.81
N LEU A 50 -23.05 5.57 -8.16
CA LEU A 50 -22.63 6.98 -8.23
C LEU A 50 -21.28 7.19 -7.51
N VAL A 51 -21.10 6.65 -6.31
CA VAL A 51 -19.82 6.73 -5.58
C VAL A 51 -18.73 5.96 -6.33
N ALA A 52 -19.06 4.81 -6.91
CA ALA A 52 -18.14 4.04 -7.75
C ALA A 52 -17.69 4.84 -8.98
N TRP A 53 -18.63 5.50 -9.66
CA TRP A 53 -18.33 6.41 -10.77
C TRP A 53 -17.39 7.54 -10.33
N ASP A 54 -17.68 8.18 -9.20
CA ASP A 54 -16.88 9.30 -8.70
C ASP A 54 -15.42 8.88 -8.44
N ARG A 55 -15.22 7.72 -7.82
CA ARG A 55 -13.88 7.14 -7.64
C ARG A 55 -13.18 6.86 -8.98
N VAL A 56 -13.91 6.37 -9.98
CA VAL A 56 -13.33 6.08 -11.31
C VAL A 56 -12.94 7.35 -12.06
N ARG A 57 -13.77 8.41 -12.02
CA ARG A 57 -13.46 9.71 -12.65
C ARG A 57 -12.32 10.47 -11.96
N GLY A 58 -12.23 10.38 -10.62
CA GLY A 58 -11.21 11.09 -9.85
C GLY A 58 -9.81 10.47 -9.96
N ASN A 59 -9.72 9.22 -10.39
CA ASN A 59 -8.45 8.51 -10.49
C ASN A 59 -7.59 8.98 -11.67
N LYS A 60 -6.25 8.93 -11.51
CA LYS A 60 -5.28 9.25 -12.59
C LYS A 60 -5.52 8.43 -13.88
N GLY A 61 -6.09 7.24 -13.74
CA GLY A 61 -6.46 6.35 -14.85
C GLY A 61 -7.75 6.73 -15.61
N ALA A 62 -8.50 7.76 -15.18
CA ALA A 62 -9.76 8.18 -15.81
C ALA A 62 -9.59 8.59 -17.29
N ARG A 63 -8.40 9.08 -17.64
CA ARG A 63 -8.03 9.47 -19.02
C ARG A 63 -7.65 8.30 -19.91
N THR A 64 -7.53 7.09 -19.36
CA THR A 64 -7.13 5.92 -20.14
C THR A 64 -8.35 5.09 -20.49
N ALA A 65 -8.55 4.87 -21.78
CA ALA A 65 -9.60 4.01 -22.30
C ALA A 65 -9.21 2.52 -22.22
N GLY A 66 -10.25 1.69 -22.05
CA GLY A 66 -10.16 0.25 -22.19
C GLY A 66 -10.21 -0.16 -23.67
N VAL A 67 -10.69 -1.37 -23.94
CA VAL A 67 -10.84 -1.90 -25.32
C VAL A 67 -11.92 -1.17 -26.13
N ASP A 68 -12.88 -0.53 -25.46
CA ASP A 68 -14.01 0.17 -26.08
C ASP A 68 -13.68 1.62 -26.51
N GLY A 69 -12.46 2.09 -26.24
CA GLY A 69 -12.04 3.46 -26.58
C GLY A 69 -12.70 4.57 -25.76
N LYS A 70 -13.57 4.24 -24.79
CA LYS A 70 -14.31 5.24 -24.01
C LYS A 70 -13.54 5.69 -22.77
N THR A 71 -13.62 6.98 -22.47
CA THR A 71 -13.05 7.61 -21.27
C THR A 71 -14.16 8.16 -20.38
N ALA A 72 -13.84 8.48 -19.12
CA ALA A 72 -14.82 9.10 -18.22
C ALA A 72 -15.35 10.43 -18.83
N ARG A 73 -14.45 11.25 -19.36
CA ARG A 73 -14.80 12.52 -20.01
C ARG A 73 -15.69 12.35 -21.25
N SER A 74 -15.45 11.32 -22.07
CA SER A 74 -16.30 11.07 -23.25
C SER A 74 -17.72 10.63 -22.87
N ILE A 75 -17.88 9.95 -21.73
CA ILE A 75 -19.21 9.58 -21.22
C ILE A 75 -19.94 10.81 -20.69
N GLU A 76 -19.25 11.68 -19.96
CA GLU A 76 -19.81 12.94 -19.45
C GLU A 76 -20.26 13.88 -20.58
N ALA A 77 -19.41 14.04 -21.60
CA ALA A 77 -19.69 14.95 -22.72
C ALA A 77 -20.67 14.36 -23.76
N GLY A 78 -20.80 13.03 -23.81
CA GLY A 78 -21.65 12.33 -24.77
C GLY A 78 -23.05 12.06 -24.21
N GLN A 79 -23.26 10.85 -23.68
CA GLN A 79 -24.57 10.38 -23.22
C GLN A 79 -25.00 10.91 -21.84
N GLY A 80 -24.06 11.50 -21.08
CA GLY A 80 -24.27 11.92 -19.70
C GLY A 80 -24.15 10.80 -18.68
N VAL A 81 -23.79 11.18 -17.44
CA VAL A 81 -23.52 10.22 -16.34
C VAL A 81 -24.78 9.47 -15.91
N GLU A 82 -25.92 10.16 -15.82
CA GLU A 82 -27.17 9.58 -15.33
C GLU A 82 -27.68 8.45 -16.25
N VAL A 83 -27.73 8.70 -17.56
CA VAL A 83 -28.13 7.70 -18.56
C VAL A 83 -27.16 6.50 -18.54
N PHE A 84 -25.86 6.77 -18.46
CA PHE A 84 -24.84 5.73 -18.38
C PHE A 84 -25.01 4.83 -17.15
N LEU A 85 -25.17 5.42 -15.95
CA LEU A 85 -25.36 4.66 -14.71
C LEU A 85 -26.72 3.95 -14.67
N GLY A 86 -27.78 4.57 -15.21
CA GLY A 86 -29.10 3.95 -15.34
C GLY A 86 -29.07 2.70 -16.22
N ARG A 87 -28.40 2.78 -17.38
CA ARG A 87 -28.18 1.62 -18.26
C ARG A 87 -27.36 0.54 -17.57
N LEU A 88 -26.25 0.91 -16.93
CA LEU A 88 -25.38 -0.04 -16.24
C LEU A 88 -26.15 -0.76 -15.12
N ARG A 89 -26.96 -0.02 -14.36
CA ARG A 89 -27.84 -0.57 -13.33
C ARG A 89 -28.84 -1.56 -13.91
N ALA A 90 -29.50 -1.24 -15.02
CA ALA A 90 -30.44 -2.15 -15.67
C ALA A 90 -29.74 -3.46 -16.06
N GLN A 91 -28.57 -3.37 -16.68
CA GLN A 91 -27.76 -4.51 -17.10
C GLN A 91 -27.26 -5.38 -15.92
N ILE A 92 -26.98 -4.76 -14.77
CA ILE A 92 -26.64 -5.51 -13.55
C ILE A 92 -27.90 -6.22 -13.04
N ARG A 93 -29.04 -5.52 -12.90
CA ARG A 93 -30.27 -6.08 -12.33
C ARG A 93 -30.84 -7.23 -13.15
N ASP A 94 -30.84 -7.11 -14.48
CA ASP A 94 -31.30 -8.16 -15.40
C ASP A 94 -30.24 -9.24 -15.67
N ARG A 95 -29.02 -9.08 -15.13
CA ARG A 95 -27.87 -9.99 -15.27
C ARG A 95 -27.37 -10.14 -16.72
N SER A 96 -27.66 -9.18 -17.59
CA SER A 96 -27.11 -9.09 -18.95
C SER A 96 -25.69 -8.52 -18.99
N PHE A 97 -25.25 -7.85 -17.91
CA PHE A 97 -23.88 -7.32 -17.83
C PHE A 97 -22.83 -8.44 -17.96
N ARG A 98 -21.90 -8.27 -18.91
CA ARG A 98 -20.77 -9.17 -19.12
C ARG A 98 -19.48 -8.35 -19.13
N PRO A 99 -18.52 -8.65 -18.23
CA PRO A 99 -17.20 -8.04 -18.29
C PRO A 99 -16.56 -8.27 -19.66
N VAL A 100 -15.91 -7.25 -20.18
CA VAL A 100 -15.15 -7.38 -21.44
C VAL A 100 -13.66 -7.59 -21.18
N PRO A 101 -12.92 -8.13 -22.15
CA PRO A 101 -11.48 -8.35 -22.01
C PRO A 101 -10.73 -7.05 -21.70
N VAL A 102 -9.75 -7.14 -20.81
CA VAL A 102 -8.95 -5.97 -20.42
C VAL A 102 -7.91 -5.66 -21.50
N ARG A 103 -7.68 -4.38 -21.78
CA ARG A 103 -6.68 -3.96 -22.77
C ARG A 103 -5.27 -4.08 -22.19
N GLU A 104 -4.39 -4.82 -22.84
CA GLU A 104 -3.00 -4.95 -22.37
C GLU A 104 -2.20 -3.64 -22.55
N ARG A 105 -1.39 -3.32 -21.55
CA ARG A 105 -0.39 -2.26 -21.57
C ARG A 105 0.86 -2.70 -20.83
N MET A 106 2.01 -2.61 -21.49
CA MET A 106 3.31 -2.85 -20.87
C MET A 106 3.81 -1.61 -20.13
N ILE A 107 4.21 -1.79 -18.87
CA ILE A 107 4.78 -0.72 -18.02
C ILE A 107 6.16 -1.17 -17.53
N PRO A 108 7.21 -0.34 -17.67
CA PRO A 108 8.53 -0.67 -17.17
C PRO A 108 8.55 -0.72 -15.63
N ARG A 109 9.13 -1.78 -15.08
CA ARG A 109 9.49 -1.86 -13.66
C ARG A 109 10.80 -1.12 -13.41
N ALA A 110 11.06 -0.79 -12.15
CA ALA A 110 12.31 -0.15 -11.72
C ALA A 110 13.57 -0.99 -11.96
N ASN A 111 13.43 -2.30 -12.18
CA ASN A 111 14.54 -3.22 -12.51
C ASN A 111 14.71 -3.46 -14.02
N GLY A 112 14.03 -2.69 -14.87
CA GLY A 112 14.11 -2.80 -16.34
C GLY A 112 13.21 -3.88 -16.95
N LYS A 113 12.67 -4.83 -16.16
CA LYS A 113 11.68 -5.81 -16.65
C LYS A 113 10.34 -5.11 -16.93
N LEU A 114 9.55 -5.62 -17.87
CA LEU A 114 8.21 -5.10 -18.15
C LEU A 114 7.15 -5.78 -17.27
N ARG A 115 6.11 -5.04 -16.88
CA ARG A 115 4.91 -5.50 -16.17
C ARG A 115 3.71 -5.37 -17.11
N ARG A 116 2.97 -6.45 -17.30
CA ARG A 116 1.69 -6.46 -18.02
C ARG A 116 0.62 -5.80 -17.15
N LEU A 117 -0.11 -4.82 -17.69
CA LEU A 117 -1.24 -4.19 -17.03
C LEU A 117 -2.48 -4.37 -17.92
N GLY A 118 -3.54 -4.92 -17.37
CA GLY A 118 -4.87 -4.93 -17.98
C GLY A 118 -5.63 -3.66 -17.62
N ILE A 119 -6.10 -2.94 -18.64
CA ILE A 119 -6.91 -1.73 -18.46
C ILE A 119 -8.36 -2.06 -18.82
N PRO A 120 -9.27 -2.19 -17.82
CA PRO A 120 -10.68 -2.46 -18.08
C PRO A 120 -11.38 -1.24 -18.67
N THR A 121 -12.58 -1.47 -19.22
CA THR A 121 -13.44 -0.38 -19.69
C THR A 121 -13.92 0.49 -18.53
N VAL A 122 -14.50 1.66 -18.83
CA VAL A 122 -15.08 2.49 -17.78
C VAL A 122 -16.26 1.78 -17.11
N ALA A 123 -17.10 1.07 -17.86
CA ALA A 123 -18.19 0.27 -17.32
C ALA A 123 -17.68 -0.80 -16.35
N ASP A 124 -16.70 -1.60 -16.76
CA ASP A 124 -16.10 -2.63 -15.90
C ASP A 124 -15.51 -2.03 -14.63
N ARG A 125 -14.80 -0.89 -14.74
CA ARG A 125 -14.23 -0.19 -13.58
C ARG A 125 -15.30 0.27 -12.61
N VAL A 126 -16.42 0.82 -13.09
CA VAL A 126 -17.52 1.25 -12.22
C VAL A 126 -18.16 0.05 -11.51
N VAL A 127 -18.41 -1.05 -12.22
CA VAL A 127 -18.96 -2.26 -11.59
C VAL A 127 -17.97 -2.88 -10.58
N GLN A 128 -16.68 -2.95 -10.92
CA GLN A 128 -15.64 -3.42 -9.99
C GLN A 128 -15.51 -2.51 -8.77
N ALA A 129 -15.62 -1.19 -8.94
CA ALA A 129 -15.60 -0.23 -7.84
C ALA A 129 -16.84 -0.37 -6.94
N SER A 130 -18.02 -0.60 -7.52
CA SER A 130 -19.24 -0.90 -6.77
C SER A 130 -19.13 -2.22 -5.99
N LEU A 131 -18.63 -3.27 -6.64
CA LEU A 131 -18.32 -4.54 -5.96
C LEU A 131 -17.34 -4.35 -4.81
N LYS A 132 -16.28 -3.58 -5.03
CA LYS A 132 -15.30 -3.28 -3.99
C LYS A 132 -15.96 -2.56 -2.81
N LEU A 133 -16.79 -1.55 -3.05
CA LEU A 133 -17.53 -0.85 -1.98
C LEU A 133 -18.38 -1.80 -1.12
N VAL A 134 -18.98 -2.81 -1.72
CA VAL A 134 -19.84 -3.78 -1.02
C VAL A 134 -19.01 -4.85 -0.28
N LEU A 135 -17.96 -5.37 -0.92
CA LEU A 135 -17.18 -6.49 -0.38
C LEU A 135 -16.10 -6.06 0.63
N GLU A 136 -15.49 -4.90 0.44
CA GLU A 136 -14.42 -4.38 1.31
C GLU A 136 -14.79 -4.38 2.81
N PRO A 137 -15.94 -3.84 3.28
CA PRO A 137 -16.27 -3.86 4.71
C PRO A 137 -16.44 -5.26 5.30
N VAL A 138 -16.89 -6.23 4.49
CA VAL A 138 -17.10 -7.62 4.92
C VAL A 138 -15.75 -8.30 5.17
N PHE A 139 -14.83 -8.23 4.20
CA PHE A 139 -13.52 -8.88 4.33
C PHE A 139 -12.54 -8.10 5.22
N GLU A 140 -12.69 -6.78 5.32
CA GLU A 140 -11.87 -5.96 6.22
C GLU A 140 -12.07 -6.33 7.69
N ALA A 141 -13.26 -6.83 8.06
CA ALA A 141 -13.52 -7.36 9.40
C ALA A 141 -12.70 -8.63 9.71
N ASP A 142 -12.38 -9.42 8.69
CA ASP A 142 -11.66 -10.70 8.85
C ASP A 142 -10.14 -10.51 8.74
N PHE A 143 -9.67 -9.43 8.11
CA PHE A 143 -8.24 -9.21 7.89
C PHE A 143 -7.48 -8.90 9.18
N LEU A 144 -6.48 -9.73 9.45
CA LEU A 144 -5.63 -9.61 10.63
C LEU A 144 -4.79 -8.32 10.65
N PRO A 145 -4.45 -7.78 11.84
CA PRO A 145 -3.67 -6.54 11.97
C PRO A 145 -2.29 -6.56 11.30
N CYS A 146 -1.71 -7.75 11.08
CA CYS A 146 -0.41 -7.92 10.44
C CYS A 146 -0.38 -7.57 8.95
N SER A 147 -1.54 -7.41 8.30
CA SER A 147 -1.63 -7.07 6.88
C SER A 147 -1.89 -5.58 6.68
N TYR A 148 -1.05 -4.91 5.89
CA TYR A 148 -1.10 -3.46 5.69
C TYR A 148 -1.40 -3.05 4.24
N GLY A 149 -0.99 -3.87 3.27
CA GLY A 149 -1.06 -3.50 1.84
C GLY A 149 -2.50 -3.38 1.34
N PHE A 150 -2.79 -2.35 0.55
CA PHE A 150 -4.09 -2.10 -0.11
C PHE A 150 -5.31 -1.99 0.81
N ARG A 151 -5.11 -1.72 2.10
CA ARG A 151 -6.19 -1.56 3.08
C ARG A 151 -6.46 -0.09 3.39
N PRO A 152 -7.72 0.29 3.69
CA PRO A 152 -8.03 1.64 4.13
C PRO A 152 -7.33 1.96 5.45
N ASN A 153 -6.83 3.19 5.60
CA ASN A 153 -6.18 3.67 6.83
C ASN A 153 -5.00 2.79 7.32
N ARG A 154 -4.28 2.16 6.39
CA ARG A 154 -3.03 1.44 6.64
C ARG A 154 -1.98 1.92 5.65
N ARG A 155 -0.80 2.27 6.15
CA ARG A 155 0.31 2.81 5.35
C ARG A 155 1.54 1.90 5.46
N ALA A 156 2.45 2.02 4.50
CA ALA A 156 3.74 1.34 4.54
C ALA A 156 4.53 1.67 5.82
N HIS A 157 4.40 2.90 6.33
CA HIS A 157 5.03 3.32 7.59
C HIS A 157 4.55 2.53 8.80
N ASP A 158 3.27 2.14 8.86
CA ASP A 158 2.75 1.37 9.98
C ASP A 158 3.41 -0.01 10.03
N ALA A 159 3.64 -0.63 8.86
CA ALA A 159 4.34 -1.90 8.74
C ALA A 159 5.82 -1.79 9.18
N ILE A 160 6.49 -0.69 8.80
CA ILE A 160 7.88 -0.42 9.20
C ILE A 160 7.97 -0.16 10.72
N ALA A 161 7.03 0.59 11.28
CA ALA A 161 6.96 0.88 12.71
C ALA A 161 6.74 -0.40 13.52
N GLU A 162 5.84 -1.29 13.09
CA GLU A 162 5.60 -2.59 13.72
C GLU A 162 6.86 -3.47 13.66
N THR A 163 7.53 -3.53 12.51
CA THR A 163 8.79 -4.27 12.35
C THR A 163 9.86 -3.76 13.32
N ARG A 164 10.02 -2.44 13.43
CA ARG A 164 10.95 -1.81 14.37
C ARG A 164 10.58 -2.11 15.82
N TYR A 165 9.29 -2.02 16.16
CA TYR A 165 8.79 -2.34 17.49
C TYR A 165 9.13 -3.78 17.87
N LEU A 166 8.75 -4.74 17.04
CA LEU A 166 9.00 -6.16 17.29
C LEU A 166 10.49 -6.48 17.41
N ALA A 167 11.32 -5.92 16.54
CA ALA A 167 12.75 -6.14 16.58
C ALA A 167 13.41 -5.56 17.86
N ASN A 168 12.86 -4.46 18.42
CA ASN A 168 13.27 -3.94 19.74
C ASN A 168 12.83 -4.85 20.91
N HIS A 169 11.89 -5.77 20.67
CA HIS A 169 11.35 -6.70 21.67
C HIS A 169 11.90 -8.13 21.50
N GLY A 170 13.09 -8.27 20.90
CA GLY A 170 13.83 -9.53 20.81
C GLY A 170 13.42 -10.44 19.64
N TYR A 171 12.68 -9.92 18.66
CA TYR A 171 12.46 -10.65 17.39
C TYR A 171 13.57 -10.29 16.40
N GLU A 172 14.70 -10.99 16.50
CA GLU A 172 15.95 -10.58 15.85
C GLU A 172 16.21 -11.25 14.50
N TRP A 173 15.68 -12.45 14.31
CA TRP A 173 15.74 -13.17 13.03
C TRP A 173 14.50 -12.85 12.20
N VAL A 174 14.70 -12.60 10.91
CA VAL A 174 13.63 -12.21 10.00
C VAL A 174 13.67 -13.09 8.76
N VAL A 175 12.53 -13.69 8.42
CA VAL A 175 12.29 -14.30 7.11
C VAL A 175 11.72 -13.22 6.20
N GLU A 176 12.55 -12.70 5.29
CA GLU A 176 12.14 -11.80 4.21
C GLU A 176 11.54 -12.65 3.09
N GLY A 177 10.26 -12.47 2.79
CA GLY A 177 9.55 -13.23 1.77
C GLY A 177 8.92 -12.35 0.70
N ASP A 178 9.03 -12.80 -0.55
CA ASP A 178 8.36 -12.19 -1.71
C ASP A 178 7.64 -13.29 -2.49
N ILE A 179 6.37 -13.08 -2.80
CA ILE A 179 5.57 -14.06 -3.54
C ILE A 179 5.75 -13.82 -5.04
N THR A 180 6.25 -14.85 -5.73
CA THR A 180 6.49 -14.77 -7.18
C THR A 180 5.17 -14.64 -7.91
N ALA A 181 5.08 -13.63 -8.80
CA ALA A 181 3.94 -13.43 -9.69
C ALA A 181 2.57 -13.55 -8.99
N CYS A 182 2.45 -13.00 -7.77
CA CYS A 182 1.28 -13.17 -6.92
C CYS A 182 -0.05 -12.87 -7.63
N PHE A 183 -0.10 -11.83 -8.47
CA PHE A 183 -1.34 -11.50 -9.19
C PHE A 183 -1.64 -12.46 -10.35
N ASP A 184 -0.64 -13.13 -10.92
CA ASP A 184 -0.81 -13.92 -12.15
C ASP A 184 -1.06 -15.41 -11.84
N GLU A 185 -0.65 -15.90 -10.67
CA GLU A 185 -0.68 -17.33 -10.31
C GLU A 185 -1.83 -17.75 -9.36
N ILE A 186 -2.59 -16.80 -8.78
CA ILE A 186 -3.67 -17.14 -7.82
C ILE A 186 -4.68 -18.11 -8.44
N SER A 187 -4.91 -19.24 -7.76
CA SER A 187 -5.97 -20.18 -8.12
C SER A 187 -7.36 -19.53 -7.99
N HIS A 188 -8.11 -19.50 -9.09
CA HIS A 188 -9.49 -19.00 -9.08
C HIS A 188 -10.40 -19.85 -8.18
N LEU A 189 -10.17 -21.16 -8.12
CA LEU A 189 -10.97 -22.07 -7.30
C LEU A 189 -10.79 -21.74 -5.81
N SER A 190 -9.54 -21.73 -5.34
CA SER A 190 -9.20 -21.48 -3.94
C SER A 190 -9.59 -20.06 -3.50
N LEU A 191 -9.39 -19.06 -4.36
CA LEU A 191 -9.87 -17.69 -4.11
C LEU A 191 -11.39 -17.64 -3.98
N MET A 192 -12.13 -18.27 -4.90
CA MET A 192 -13.59 -18.25 -4.88
C MET A 192 -14.17 -19.03 -3.68
N GLU A 193 -13.48 -20.07 -3.21
CA GLU A 193 -13.83 -20.76 -1.96
C GLU A 193 -13.74 -19.80 -0.77
N ARG A 194 -12.61 -19.08 -0.64
CA ARG A 194 -12.47 -18.03 0.40
C ARG A 194 -13.55 -16.97 0.32
N VAL A 195 -13.88 -16.49 -0.88
CA VAL A 195 -14.97 -15.50 -1.05
C VAL A 195 -16.33 -16.10 -0.62
N ARG A 196 -16.59 -17.38 -0.93
CA ARG A 196 -17.86 -18.07 -0.60
C ARG A 196 -18.08 -18.28 0.89
N HIS A 197 -17.02 -18.34 1.69
CA HIS A 197 -17.12 -18.44 3.14
C HIS A 197 -17.88 -17.27 3.76
N ARG A 198 -17.80 -16.07 3.14
CA ARG A 198 -18.49 -14.87 3.62
C ARG A 198 -19.63 -14.42 2.71
N VAL A 199 -19.54 -14.70 1.41
CA VAL A 199 -20.55 -14.31 0.43
C VAL A 199 -21.36 -15.52 -0.01
N GLY A 200 -22.65 -15.57 0.35
CA GLY A 200 -23.58 -16.58 -0.13
C GLY A 200 -24.36 -16.17 -1.38
N ASP A 201 -24.38 -14.87 -1.71
CA ASP A 201 -25.04 -14.36 -2.91
C ASP A 201 -24.40 -14.89 -4.21
N LYS A 202 -25.06 -15.88 -4.83
CA LYS A 202 -24.62 -16.50 -6.09
C LYS A 202 -24.44 -15.50 -7.23
N ARG A 203 -25.19 -14.39 -7.23
CA ARG A 203 -25.12 -13.37 -8.29
C ARG A 203 -23.81 -12.58 -8.18
N VAL A 204 -23.43 -12.20 -6.97
CA VAL A 204 -22.14 -11.55 -6.69
C VAL A 204 -20.99 -12.50 -7.01
N LEU A 205 -21.06 -13.74 -6.55
CA LEU A 205 -20.04 -14.75 -6.84
C LEU A 205 -19.85 -14.98 -8.34
N SER A 206 -20.94 -15.00 -9.11
CA SER A 206 -20.90 -15.14 -10.56
C SER A 206 -20.25 -13.94 -11.22
N LEU A 207 -20.52 -12.73 -10.73
CA LEU A 207 -19.94 -11.50 -11.25
C LEU A 207 -18.43 -11.39 -10.94
N VAL A 208 -18.00 -11.74 -9.73
CA VAL A 208 -16.58 -11.83 -9.36
C VAL A 208 -15.86 -12.86 -10.25
N LYS A 209 -16.45 -14.05 -10.42
CA LYS A 209 -15.92 -15.09 -11.31
C LYS A 209 -15.83 -14.62 -12.76
N ALA A 210 -16.81 -13.86 -13.25
CA ALA A 210 -16.78 -13.30 -14.60
C ALA A 210 -15.63 -12.30 -14.79
N PHE A 211 -15.34 -11.46 -13.78
CA PHE A 211 -14.19 -10.56 -13.84
C PHE A 211 -12.84 -11.29 -13.77
N LEU A 212 -12.74 -12.38 -13.02
CA LEU A 212 -11.52 -13.20 -13.00
C LEU A 212 -11.25 -13.88 -14.35
N LYS A 213 -12.32 -14.22 -15.07
CA LYS A 213 -12.28 -14.93 -16.36
C LYS A 213 -12.39 -14.02 -17.59
N SER A 214 -12.45 -12.71 -17.44
CA SER A 214 -12.75 -11.82 -18.56
C SER A 214 -11.67 -11.79 -19.66
N GLY A 215 -10.52 -12.43 -19.45
CA GLY A 215 -9.44 -12.53 -20.42
C GLY A 215 -8.67 -11.23 -20.61
N ILE A 216 -7.54 -11.31 -21.31
CA ILE A 216 -6.72 -10.17 -21.70
C ILE A 216 -6.72 -10.09 -23.23
N LEU A 217 -6.96 -8.89 -23.77
CA LEU A 217 -6.80 -8.60 -25.18
C LEU A 217 -5.41 -7.96 -25.40
N SER A 218 -4.54 -8.71 -26.08
CA SER A 218 -3.20 -8.23 -26.44
C SER A 218 -3.27 -7.09 -27.45
N ARG A 219 -2.17 -6.32 -27.57
CA ARG A 219 -2.05 -5.23 -28.55
C ARG A 219 -2.22 -5.71 -29.99
N ASP A 220 -1.86 -6.96 -30.26
CA ASP A 220 -1.93 -7.59 -31.59
C ASP A 220 -3.32 -8.18 -31.88
N GLY A 221 -4.32 -7.93 -31.03
CA GLY A 221 -5.69 -8.43 -31.18
C GLY A 221 -5.89 -9.88 -30.72
N ALA A 222 -4.83 -10.56 -30.28
CA ALA A 222 -4.92 -11.90 -29.73
C ALA A 222 -5.65 -11.89 -28.38
N PHE A 223 -6.72 -12.67 -28.27
CA PHE A 223 -7.43 -12.92 -27.03
C PHE A 223 -6.72 -14.04 -26.25
N THR A 224 -6.38 -13.79 -24.99
CA THR A 224 -5.82 -14.81 -24.10
C THR A 224 -6.77 -15.04 -22.93
N ASP A 225 -7.21 -16.28 -22.76
CA ASP A 225 -8.03 -16.67 -21.62
C ASP A 225 -7.23 -16.61 -20.32
N THR A 226 -7.86 -16.14 -19.25
CA THR A 226 -7.24 -16.01 -17.93
C THR A 226 -7.67 -17.19 -17.08
N ARG A 227 -6.86 -18.27 -17.10
CA ARG A 227 -7.15 -19.51 -16.34
C ARG A 227 -6.73 -19.43 -14.86
N THR A 228 -5.82 -18.52 -14.53
CA THR A 228 -5.32 -18.24 -13.17
C THR A 228 -5.04 -16.74 -13.02
N GLY A 229 -4.91 -16.28 -11.78
CA GLY A 229 -4.56 -14.90 -11.45
C GLY A 229 -5.75 -13.94 -11.40
N THR A 230 -5.48 -12.70 -11.03
CA THR A 230 -6.44 -11.60 -11.01
C THR A 230 -5.94 -10.54 -12.00
N PRO A 231 -6.82 -9.96 -12.86
CA PRO A 231 -6.39 -8.99 -13.85
C PRO A 231 -5.65 -7.81 -13.20
N GLN A 232 -4.39 -7.67 -13.54
CA GLN A 232 -3.52 -6.66 -12.96
C GLN A 232 -3.91 -5.28 -13.48
N GLY A 233 -4.53 -4.44 -12.64
CA GLY A 233 -5.10 -3.15 -13.04
C GLY A 233 -6.62 -3.04 -12.86
N GLY A 234 -7.29 -4.14 -12.50
CA GLY A 234 -8.66 -4.11 -11.99
C GLY A 234 -8.76 -3.42 -10.62
N ILE A 235 -9.87 -2.73 -10.37
CA ILE A 235 -10.12 -2.02 -9.11
C ILE A 235 -10.39 -3.02 -7.97
N LEU A 236 -10.99 -4.17 -8.30
CA LEU A 236 -11.30 -5.24 -7.35
C LEU A 236 -10.08 -6.13 -7.03
N SER A 237 -9.10 -6.20 -7.93
CA SER A 237 -7.97 -7.13 -7.85
C SER A 237 -7.14 -7.00 -6.56
N PRO A 238 -6.83 -5.80 -6.03
CA PRO A 238 -6.11 -5.69 -4.75
C PRO A 238 -6.84 -6.31 -3.56
N LEU A 239 -8.17 -6.17 -3.49
CA LEU A 239 -8.97 -6.79 -2.44
C LEU A 239 -8.94 -8.31 -2.57
N LEU A 240 -9.12 -8.84 -3.78
CA LEU A 240 -9.06 -10.28 -4.05
C LEU A 240 -7.68 -10.87 -3.75
N ALA A 241 -6.61 -10.14 -4.07
CA ALA A 241 -5.26 -10.55 -3.71
C ALA A 241 -5.08 -10.63 -2.19
N ASN A 242 -5.59 -9.65 -1.43
CA ASN A 242 -5.54 -9.72 0.04
C ASN A 242 -6.38 -10.89 0.60
N ILE A 243 -7.55 -11.17 0.04
CA ILE A 243 -8.34 -12.36 0.41
C ILE A 243 -7.54 -13.64 0.13
N ALA A 244 -6.84 -13.72 -1.00
CA ALA A 244 -6.00 -14.88 -1.29
C ALA A 244 -4.84 -15.02 -0.29
N LEU A 245 -4.14 -13.91 -0.03
CA LEU A 245 -2.96 -13.85 0.82
C LEU A 245 -3.27 -13.99 2.32
N SER A 246 -4.53 -13.81 2.72
CA SER A 246 -4.97 -14.07 4.10
C SER A 246 -4.66 -15.49 4.57
N VAL A 247 -4.49 -16.47 3.66
CA VAL A 247 -4.05 -17.82 4.01
C VAL A 247 -2.75 -17.82 4.83
N LEU A 248 -1.82 -16.94 4.48
CA LEU A 248 -0.55 -16.82 5.18
C LEU A 248 -0.73 -16.13 6.53
N ASP A 249 -1.59 -15.10 6.56
CA ASP A 249 -1.91 -14.38 7.80
C ASP A 249 -2.53 -15.36 8.82
N ASP A 250 -3.53 -16.13 8.39
CA ASP A 250 -4.22 -17.12 9.20
C ASP A 250 -3.24 -18.20 9.71
N TYR A 251 -2.41 -18.74 8.80
CA TYR A 251 -1.45 -19.79 9.11
C TYR A 251 -0.45 -19.36 10.20
N ILE A 252 0.16 -18.19 10.05
CA ILE A 252 1.15 -17.68 11.02
C ILE A 252 0.47 -17.25 12.32
N ALA A 253 -0.74 -16.68 12.25
CA ALA A 253 -1.45 -16.24 13.44
C ALA A 253 -1.93 -17.41 14.31
N GLN A 254 -2.48 -18.46 13.69
CA GLN A 254 -3.00 -19.65 14.36
C GLN A 254 -1.91 -20.65 14.72
N GLY A 255 -0.77 -20.61 14.00
CA GLY A 255 0.40 -21.44 14.26
C GLY A 255 0.98 -21.25 15.67
N ILE A 256 1.69 -22.27 16.15
CA ILE A 256 2.20 -22.29 17.53
C ILE A 256 3.24 -21.17 17.72
N GLY A 257 2.96 -20.25 18.65
CA GLY A 257 3.81 -19.09 18.90
C GLY A 257 3.44 -17.86 18.06
N GLY A 258 2.38 -17.96 17.26
CA GLY A 258 1.81 -16.89 16.46
C GLY A 258 1.14 -15.77 17.27
N SER A 259 0.52 -14.84 16.55
CA SER A 259 -0.22 -13.72 17.15
C SER A 259 -1.54 -14.14 17.79
N GLY A 260 -2.16 -15.24 17.33
CA GLY A 260 -3.40 -15.79 17.87
C GLY A 260 -3.27 -16.49 19.22
N ASN A 261 -2.07 -16.92 19.62
CA ASN A 261 -1.85 -17.45 20.96
C ASN A 261 -2.00 -16.37 22.05
N THR A 262 -2.20 -16.78 23.30
CA THR A 262 -2.24 -15.83 24.41
C THR A 262 -0.85 -15.21 24.67
N SER A 263 -0.84 -14.01 25.25
CA SER A 263 0.41 -13.36 25.67
C SER A 263 1.18 -14.17 26.72
N GLU A 264 0.46 -14.91 27.56
CA GLU A 264 1.04 -15.82 28.55
C GLU A 264 1.70 -17.04 27.89
N ASP A 265 1.04 -17.69 26.93
CA ASP A 265 1.62 -18.82 26.20
C ASP A 265 2.93 -18.44 25.53
N ARG A 266 2.96 -17.29 24.85
CA ARG A 266 4.18 -16.78 24.22
C ARG A 266 5.26 -16.46 25.24
N ARG A 267 4.91 -15.96 26.43
CA ARG A 267 5.87 -15.70 27.52
C ARG A 267 6.43 -17.03 28.06
N ARG A 268 5.58 -18.03 28.27
CA ARG A 268 5.97 -19.38 28.69
C ARG A 268 6.90 -20.05 27.67
N ARG A 269 6.60 -19.94 26.38
CA ARG A 269 7.45 -20.44 25.28
C ARG A 269 8.83 -19.79 25.30
N ARG A 270 8.89 -18.46 25.44
CA ARG A 270 10.17 -17.73 25.54
C ARG A 270 11.05 -18.22 26.68
N ARG A 271 10.46 -18.44 27.86
CA ARG A 271 11.20 -18.99 29.03
C ARG A 271 11.76 -20.40 28.78
N ARG A 272 11.15 -21.17 27.87
CA ARG A 272 11.60 -22.51 27.47
C ARG A 272 12.51 -22.50 26.24
N GLY A 273 12.92 -21.33 25.74
CA GLY A 273 13.72 -21.21 24.52
C GLY A 273 12.98 -21.54 23.22
N LEU A 274 11.65 -21.65 23.26
CA LEU A 274 10.81 -21.97 22.10
C LEU A 274 10.46 -20.73 21.27
N PRO A 275 10.32 -20.86 19.94
CA PRO A 275 10.10 -19.71 19.08
C PRO A 275 8.70 -19.12 19.18
N ASN A 276 8.62 -17.82 18.90
CA ASN A 276 7.38 -17.10 18.58
C ASN A 276 7.54 -16.34 17.26
N TYR A 277 6.43 -16.16 16.57
CA TYR A 277 6.39 -15.62 15.21
C TYR A 277 5.46 -14.42 15.12
N ARG A 278 5.87 -13.43 14.32
CA ARG A 278 5.08 -12.24 14.01
C ARG A 278 5.19 -11.90 12.54
N LEU A 279 4.05 -11.89 11.87
CA LEU A 279 3.96 -11.49 10.48
C LEU A 279 3.78 -9.98 10.37
N VAL A 280 4.45 -9.38 9.40
CA VAL A 280 4.20 -8.03 8.89
C VAL A 280 4.14 -8.15 7.37
N ARG A 281 2.96 -7.96 6.77
CA ARG A 281 2.73 -8.15 5.33
C ARG A 281 2.26 -6.87 4.67
N TYR A 282 2.87 -6.54 3.54
CA TYR A 282 2.45 -5.45 2.67
C TYR A 282 2.27 -5.98 1.24
N ALA A 283 1.02 -6.35 0.93
CA ALA A 283 0.71 -7.06 -0.31
C ALA A 283 1.50 -8.38 -0.43
N ASP A 284 2.34 -8.51 -1.45
CA ASP A 284 3.19 -9.67 -1.78
C ASP A 284 4.55 -9.69 -1.06
N ASP A 285 4.98 -8.54 -0.51
CA ASP A 285 6.20 -8.39 0.28
C ASP A 285 5.85 -8.57 1.77
N PHE A 286 6.56 -9.45 2.46
CA PHE A 286 6.28 -9.74 3.86
C PHE A 286 7.53 -10.10 4.66
N LEU A 287 7.45 -9.83 5.97
CA LEU A 287 8.45 -10.20 6.95
C LEU A 287 7.80 -11.11 7.98
N VAL A 288 8.42 -12.25 8.28
CA VAL A 288 8.09 -13.01 9.49
C VAL A 288 9.23 -12.83 10.48
N LEU A 289 8.98 -12.06 11.53
CA LEU A 289 9.94 -11.83 12.60
C LEU A 289 9.85 -12.96 13.61
N VAL A 290 11.01 -13.47 14.03
CA VAL A 290 11.17 -14.65 14.86
C VAL A 290 11.87 -14.28 16.16
N PHE A 291 11.19 -14.51 17.28
CA PHE A 291 11.85 -14.56 18.58
C PHE A 291 12.41 -15.97 18.73
N GLY A 292 13.70 -16.17 18.50
CA GLY A 292 14.29 -17.50 18.48
C GLY A 292 15.66 -17.53 17.80
N ARG A 293 16.03 -18.70 17.28
CA ARG A 293 17.30 -18.94 16.60
C ARG A 293 17.09 -19.00 15.08
N ARG A 294 18.18 -18.89 14.32
CA ARG A 294 18.20 -19.03 12.86
C ARG A 294 17.52 -20.31 12.36
N GLU A 295 17.75 -21.44 13.03
CA GLU A 295 17.12 -22.73 12.72
C GLU A 295 15.58 -22.64 12.69
N HIS A 296 15.00 -21.86 13.60
CA HIS A 296 13.55 -21.66 13.65
C HIS A 296 13.03 -20.82 12.48
N ALA A 297 13.86 -19.90 11.96
CA ALA A 297 13.52 -19.12 10.77
C ALA A 297 13.66 -19.95 9.48
N GLU A 298 14.64 -20.86 9.44
CA GLU A 298 14.83 -21.81 8.33
C GLU A 298 13.65 -22.79 8.25
N ALA A 299 13.25 -23.40 9.38
CA ALA A 299 12.07 -24.25 9.45
C ALA A 299 10.78 -23.52 9.04
N LEU A 300 10.62 -22.28 9.53
CA LEU A 300 9.44 -21.46 9.22
C LEU A 300 9.32 -21.12 7.73
N ARG A 301 10.44 -20.90 7.02
CA ARG A 301 10.42 -20.65 5.58
C ARG A 301 9.80 -21.83 4.82
N ASP A 302 10.10 -23.06 5.24
CA ASP A 302 9.59 -24.26 4.61
C ASP A 302 8.10 -24.44 4.94
N GLU A 303 7.69 -24.18 6.18
CA GLU A 303 6.27 -24.12 6.60
C GLU A 303 5.46 -23.10 5.79
N VAL A 304 5.98 -21.88 5.61
CA VAL A 304 5.35 -20.84 4.79
C VAL A 304 5.20 -21.30 3.33
N THR A 305 6.18 -22.04 2.81
CA THR A 305 6.10 -22.58 1.45
C THR A 305 4.93 -23.57 1.32
N GLU A 306 4.73 -24.44 2.31
CA GLU A 306 3.60 -25.37 2.33
C GLU A 306 2.26 -24.63 2.48
N ALA A 307 2.20 -23.60 3.34
CA ALA A 307 0.98 -22.81 3.57
C ALA A 307 0.48 -22.08 2.30
N LEU A 308 1.38 -21.74 1.38
CA LEU A 308 1.05 -21.04 0.13
C LEU A 308 0.58 -21.98 -1.01
N LYS A 309 0.91 -23.28 -0.96
CA LYS A 309 0.58 -24.26 -2.01
C LYS A 309 -0.91 -24.34 -2.34
N PRO A 310 -1.87 -24.33 -1.38
CA PRO A 310 -3.29 -24.40 -1.68
C PRO A 310 -3.81 -23.25 -2.55
N MET A 311 -3.11 -22.11 -2.54
CA MET A 311 -3.44 -20.95 -3.38
C MET A 311 -2.68 -20.93 -4.71
N SER A 312 -1.91 -21.98 -5.01
CA SER A 312 -0.98 -22.07 -6.13
C SER A 312 0.13 -21.00 -6.10
N LEU A 313 0.45 -20.48 -4.91
CA LEU A 313 1.47 -19.45 -4.73
C LEU A 313 2.83 -20.05 -4.36
N ARG A 314 3.91 -19.38 -4.75
CA ARG A 314 5.30 -19.80 -4.47
C ARG A 314 6.16 -18.64 -3.99
N LEU A 315 7.05 -18.92 -3.04
CA LEU A 315 8.09 -17.98 -2.62
C LEU A 315 9.12 -17.77 -3.72
N SER A 316 9.61 -16.54 -3.85
CA SER A 316 10.70 -16.20 -4.76
C SER A 316 12.04 -16.63 -4.16
N VAL A 317 12.64 -17.70 -4.69
CA VAL A 317 13.92 -18.23 -4.19
C VAL A 317 15.03 -17.17 -4.21
N GLU A 318 15.07 -16.32 -5.26
CA GLU A 318 16.10 -15.28 -5.40
C GLU A 318 15.96 -14.13 -4.39
N LYS A 319 14.73 -13.84 -3.95
CA LYS A 319 14.43 -12.71 -3.07
C LYS A 319 14.23 -13.09 -1.62
N THR A 320 13.84 -14.35 -1.36
CA THR A 320 13.57 -14.84 -0.02
C THR A 320 14.89 -14.99 0.71
N LYS A 321 15.01 -14.37 1.88
CA LYS A 321 16.25 -14.34 2.67
C LYS A 321 15.93 -14.51 4.15
N ILE A 322 16.90 -15.05 4.87
CA ILE A 322 16.89 -15.09 6.33
C ILE A 322 17.99 -14.16 6.78
N THR A 323 17.63 -13.11 7.49
CA THR A 323 18.57 -12.07 7.92
C THR A 323 18.43 -11.82 9.42
N HIS A 324 19.53 -11.38 10.01
CA HIS A 324 19.53 -10.89 11.38
C HIS A 324 19.37 -9.36 11.39
N ILE A 325 18.71 -8.81 12.41
CA ILE A 325 18.50 -7.35 12.54
C ILE A 325 19.83 -6.57 12.61
N ASP A 326 20.90 -7.21 13.06
CA ASP A 326 22.26 -6.65 13.13
C ASP A 326 23.01 -6.69 11.78
N GLU A 327 22.51 -7.41 10.77
CA GLU A 327 23.02 -7.34 9.39
C GLU A 327 22.26 -6.27 8.59
N GLY A 328 21.02 -6.04 8.98
CA GLY A 328 20.13 -5.01 8.47
C GLY A 328 19.40 -5.45 7.21
N LEU A 329 18.08 -5.38 7.27
CA LEU A 329 17.17 -5.81 6.20
C LEU A 329 16.60 -4.62 5.43
N ASN A 330 16.14 -4.85 4.21
CA ASN A 330 15.46 -3.83 3.42
C ASN A 330 13.98 -4.19 3.22
N PHE A 331 13.07 -3.33 3.63
CA PHE A 331 11.63 -3.54 3.51
C PHE A 331 10.93 -2.26 3.06
N LEU A 332 10.07 -2.33 2.04
CA LEU A 332 9.29 -1.20 1.52
C LEU A 332 10.10 0.06 1.19
N GLY A 333 11.36 -0.10 0.76
CA GLY A 333 12.25 1.03 0.43
C GLY A 333 13.00 1.60 1.63
N TRP A 334 12.89 0.98 2.80
CA TRP A 334 13.59 1.32 4.04
C TRP A 334 14.61 0.26 4.39
N ARG A 335 15.70 0.67 5.02
CA ARG A 335 16.65 -0.22 5.67
C ARG A 335 16.46 -0.12 7.17
N ILE A 336 16.26 -1.29 7.80
CA ILE A 336 16.04 -1.44 9.23
C ILE A 336 17.27 -2.15 9.79
N HIS A 337 17.96 -1.51 10.73
CA HIS A 337 19.24 -2.01 11.22
C HIS A 337 19.50 -1.59 12.66
N ARG A 338 20.05 -2.49 13.47
CA ARG A 338 20.49 -2.16 14.82
C ARG A 338 21.85 -1.46 14.76
N HIS A 339 21.94 -0.29 15.37
CA HIS A 339 23.20 0.40 15.57
C HIS A 339 23.39 0.74 17.04
N ARG A 340 24.65 0.77 17.47
CA ARG A 340 25.04 1.36 18.74
C ARG A 340 24.92 2.88 18.64
N LYS A 341 24.24 3.51 19.60
CA LYS A 341 24.17 4.97 19.68
C LYS A 341 25.55 5.51 20.05
N LEU A 342 26.07 6.42 19.23
CA LEU A 342 27.38 7.04 19.40
C LEU A 342 27.52 7.62 20.82
N GLY A 343 28.65 7.30 21.48
CA GLY A 343 28.93 7.75 22.85
C GLY A 343 28.17 7.01 23.96
N THR A 344 27.45 5.92 23.65
CA THR A 344 26.82 5.05 24.67
C THR A 344 26.97 3.58 24.29
N ASP A 345 26.81 2.64 25.23
CA ASP A 345 26.69 1.19 24.94
C ASP A 345 25.27 0.79 24.51
N ARG A 346 24.32 1.73 24.48
CA ARG A 346 22.93 1.43 24.12
C ARG A 346 22.80 1.20 22.62
N GLN A 347 22.13 0.12 22.25
CA GLN A 347 21.77 -0.19 20.87
C GLN A 347 20.32 0.22 20.59
N TYR A 348 20.08 0.76 19.40
CA TYR A 348 18.75 1.12 18.93
C TYR A 348 18.57 0.62 17.51
N ILE A 349 17.32 0.32 17.16
CA ILE A 349 16.95 -0.01 15.79
C ILE A 349 16.61 1.28 15.06
N TYR A 350 17.39 1.56 14.03
CA TYR A 350 17.25 2.71 13.16
C TYR A 350 16.58 2.29 11.86
N THR A 351 15.76 3.19 11.34
CA THR A 351 15.12 3.09 10.03
C THR A 351 15.61 4.24 9.16
N TYR A 352 16.21 3.92 8.03
CA TYR A 352 16.71 4.91 7.07
C TYR A 352 16.31 4.53 5.65
N PRO A 353 16.13 5.49 4.72
CA PRO A 353 15.82 5.17 3.34
C PRO A 353 16.88 4.24 2.74
N ALA A 354 16.43 3.19 2.06
CA ALA A 354 17.35 2.26 1.41
C ALA A 354 18.15 2.99 0.32
N ARG A 355 19.41 2.59 0.12
CA ARG A 355 20.30 3.17 -0.93
C ARG A 355 19.67 3.17 -2.33
N LYS A 356 18.78 2.22 -2.61
CA LYS A 356 18.04 2.15 -3.89
C LYS A 356 17.00 3.27 -4.00
N SER A 357 16.27 3.55 -2.94
CA SER A 357 15.27 4.64 -2.86
C SER A 357 15.96 6.00 -3.02
N VAL A 358 17.05 6.22 -2.28
CA VAL A 358 17.88 7.45 -2.41
C VAL A 358 18.41 7.62 -3.83
N ARG A 359 18.92 6.56 -4.47
CA ARG A 359 19.37 6.59 -5.87
C ARG A 359 18.24 6.89 -6.85
N SER A 360 17.03 6.36 -6.61
CA SER A 360 15.87 6.64 -7.45
C SER A 360 15.45 8.10 -7.38
N ALA A 361 15.34 8.65 -6.16
CA ALA A 361 15.04 10.06 -5.92
C ALA A 361 16.10 10.97 -6.56
N THR A 362 17.37 10.67 -6.30
CA THR A 362 18.50 11.38 -6.92
C THR A 362 18.46 11.31 -8.44
N GLY A 363 18.09 10.15 -9.02
CA GLY A 363 17.93 9.97 -10.45
C GLY A 363 16.80 10.80 -11.05
N LYS A 364 15.66 10.92 -10.35
CA LYS A 364 14.55 11.81 -10.75
C LYS A 364 15.01 13.26 -10.79
N VAL A 365 15.70 13.73 -9.75
CA VAL A 365 16.19 15.12 -9.74
C VAL A 365 17.26 15.35 -10.81
N LYS A 366 18.21 14.41 -10.99
CA LYS A 366 19.18 14.48 -12.10
C LYS A 366 18.51 14.57 -13.48
N LYS A 367 17.40 13.86 -13.70
CA LYS A 367 16.61 13.95 -14.94
C LYS A 367 15.92 15.31 -15.09
N LEU A 368 15.39 15.87 -14.00
CA LEU A 368 14.79 17.20 -13.99
C LEU A 368 15.83 18.29 -14.27
N THR A 369 17.05 18.14 -13.76
CA THR A 369 18.18 19.05 -13.99
C THR A 369 19.01 18.69 -15.24
N GLY A 370 18.50 17.79 -16.10
CA GLY A 370 19.21 17.31 -17.28
C GLY A 370 19.27 18.33 -18.43
N ARG A 371 20.13 18.08 -19.43
CA ARG A 371 20.36 18.97 -20.59
C ARG A 371 19.10 19.28 -21.39
N GLN A 372 18.12 18.38 -21.39
CA GLN A 372 16.83 18.54 -22.05
C GLN A 372 15.92 19.62 -21.42
N ASN A 373 16.22 20.08 -20.20
CA ASN A 373 15.42 21.06 -19.46
C ASN A 373 16.12 22.42 -19.30
N VAL A 374 17.17 22.68 -20.08
CA VAL A 374 17.99 23.91 -19.99
C VAL A 374 17.21 25.16 -20.40
N GLY A 375 16.12 25.02 -21.17
CA GLY A 375 15.23 26.11 -21.57
C GLY A 375 14.18 26.52 -20.54
N LEU A 376 14.12 25.87 -19.36
CA LEU A 376 13.20 26.26 -18.29
C LEU A 376 13.81 27.33 -17.39
N SER A 377 12.98 28.23 -16.87
CA SER A 377 13.42 29.20 -15.87
C SER A 377 13.92 28.47 -14.60
N LEU A 378 14.89 29.07 -13.92
CA LEU A 378 15.44 28.53 -12.67
C LEU A 378 14.34 28.31 -11.62
N GLU A 379 13.39 29.23 -11.53
CA GLU A 379 12.23 29.14 -10.63
C GLU A 379 11.35 27.92 -10.94
N SER A 380 11.01 27.70 -12.21
CA SER A 380 10.22 26.52 -12.63
C SER A 380 10.94 25.22 -12.32
N LEU A 381 12.27 25.20 -12.48
CA LEU A 381 13.09 24.02 -12.22
C LEU A 381 13.23 23.75 -10.72
N LEU A 382 13.41 24.80 -9.90
CA LEU A 382 13.40 24.70 -8.44
C LEU A 382 12.04 24.21 -7.93
N GLN A 383 10.93 24.73 -8.45
CA GLN A 383 9.58 24.28 -8.06
C GLN A 383 9.38 22.80 -8.39
N ARG A 384 9.81 22.34 -9.57
CA ARG A 384 9.74 20.91 -9.94
C ARG A 384 10.65 20.04 -9.08
N CYS A 385 11.83 20.51 -8.72
CA CYS A 385 12.74 19.79 -7.82
C CYS A 385 12.19 19.73 -6.40
N ARG A 386 11.61 20.83 -5.88
CA ARG A 386 10.90 20.86 -4.60
C ARG A 386 9.74 19.89 -4.61
N GLN A 387 8.84 19.93 -5.61
CA GLN A 387 7.74 18.95 -5.73
C GLN A 387 8.23 17.50 -5.79
N ALA A 388 9.34 17.22 -6.48
CA ALA A 388 9.91 15.87 -6.52
C ALA A 388 10.53 15.43 -5.19
N ALA A 389 11.10 16.38 -4.44
CA ALA A 389 11.70 16.16 -3.13
C ALA A 389 10.65 16.09 -2.01
N ASP A 390 9.64 16.97 -2.05
CA ASP A 390 8.46 16.95 -1.19
C ASP A 390 7.64 15.68 -1.42
N GLY A 391 7.48 15.24 -2.68
CA GLY A 391 6.84 13.96 -2.98
C GLY A 391 7.63 12.77 -2.44
N PHE A 392 8.97 12.82 -2.48
CA PHE A 392 9.80 11.83 -1.79
C PHE A 392 9.65 11.97 -0.26
N ALA A 393 9.64 13.18 0.29
CA ALA A 393 9.47 13.42 1.72
C ALA A 393 8.08 13.03 2.24
N GLU A 394 7.01 13.17 1.46
CA GLU A 394 5.64 12.79 1.86
C GLU A 394 5.35 11.30 1.64
N ASP A 395 5.85 10.71 0.53
CA ASP A 395 5.71 9.27 0.27
C ASP A 395 6.62 8.42 1.19
N ASP A 396 7.74 8.98 1.67
CA ASP A 396 8.70 8.31 2.57
C ASP A 396 8.70 8.86 4.03
N PHE A 397 8.15 10.04 4.36
CA PHE A 397 8.22 10.57 5.73
C PHE A 397 6.89 11.16 6.21
N GLY A 398 5.78 10.58 5.75
CA GLY A 398 4.41 11.10 5.93
C GLY A 398 4.16 11.83 7.25
N LYS A 399 3.46 12.97 7.17
CA LYS A 399 3.03 13.86 8.28
C LYS A 399 2.75 13.12 9.61
N GLY A 400 3.79 12.97 10.42
CA GLY A 400 3.74 12.52 11.82
C GLY A 400 4.41 13.51 12.78
N ALA A 401 5.06 14.56 12.26
CA ALA A 401 5.60 15.67 13.05
C ALA A 401 4.93 16.98 12.61
N ALA A 402 3.63 17.11 12.88
CA ALA A 402 3.03 18.43 12.97
C ALA A 402 3.39 18.97 14.35
N ALA A 403 4.21 20.02 14.37
CA ALA A 403 4.63 20.71 15.58
C ALA A 403 3.44 21.00 16.50
N VAL A 404 3.38 20.35 17.67
CA VAL A 404 2.59 20.85 18.79
C VAL A 404 3.27 22.13 19.24
N THR A 405 2.66 23.27 18.92
CA THR A 405 3.11 24.58 19.40
C THR A 405 2.60 24.73 20.84
N PRO A 406 3.44 25.06 21.84
CA PRO A 406 2.98 25.21 23.21
C PRO A 406 2.24 26.54 23.38
N GLY A 407 0.92 26.48 23.48
CA GLY A 407 0.06 27.59 23.87
C GLY A 407 -0.31 27.52 25.35
N GLN A 408 0.23 28.46 26.11
CA GLN A 408 -0.29 29.08 27.33
C GLN A 408 -0.92 28.20 28.43
N ARG A 409 -0.23 28.21 29.58
CA ARG A 409 -0.73 27.82 30.90
C ARG A 409 -1.95 28.67 31.30
N GLY A 410 -3.03 28.01 31.69
CA GLY A 410 -4.08 28.54 32.56
C GLY A 410 -4.43 27.45 33.57
N GLY A 411 -3.86 27.56 34.77
CA GLY A 411 -4.03 26.57 35.84
C GLY A 411 -5.24 26.87 36.71
N VAL A 412 -5.87 25.80 37.21
CA VAL A 412 -6.53 25.77 38.51
C VAL A 412 -6.16 24.41 39.14
N ALA A 413 -5.36 24.44 40.20
CA ALA A 413 -5.15 23.33 41.13
C ALA A 413 -6.23 23.38 42.23
N PRO A 414 -6.53 22.27 42.94
CA PRO A 414 -5.72 21.82 44.09
C PRO A 414 -5.43 20.30 44.05
N ASP A 415 -4.20 19.84 44.32
CA ASP A 415 -3.53 19.63 45.62
C ASP A 415 -4.01 18.37 46.38
N VAL A 416 -3.28 17.25 46.21
CA VAL A 416 -2.92 16.26 47.26
C VAL A 416 -1.62 15.57 46.83
N GLY A 417 -0.62 15.60 47.72
CA GLY A 417 0.73 15.10 47.51
C GLY A 417 0.88 13.57 47.49
N GLY A 418 2.04 13.11 47.02
CA GLY A 418 2.48 11.74 47.24
C GLY A 418 3.35 11.17 46.11
N ASP A 419 4.65 11.28 46.32
CA ASP A 419 5.69 10.37 45.86
C ASP A 419 6.26 10.48 44.42
N ARG A 420 7.59 10.59 44.39
CA ARG A 420 8.42 10.80 43.21
C ARG A 420 8.92 9.45 42.71
N THR A 421 8.32 8.94 41.64
CA THR A 421 8.99 7.97 40.75
C THR A 421 9.09 8.57 39.36
N GLY A 422 10.32 8.92 38.97
CA GLY A 422 10.63 9.52 37.69
C GLY A 422 10.27 8.60 36.53
N VAL A 423 9.32 9.05 35.71
CA VAL A 423 9.11 8.54 34.36
C VAL A 423 10.35 8.95 33.53
N PRO A 424 11.12 8.02 32.96
CA PRO A 424 12.16 8.41 32.00
C PRO A 424 11.44 8.84 30.72
N GLY A 425 11.55 10.13 30.40
CA GLY A 425 11.02 10.73 29.19
C GLY A 425 11.44 9.96 27.94
N GLU A 426 10.47 9.70 27.08
CA GLU A 426 10.70 9.24 25.71
C GLU A 426 11.63 10.24 25.00
N PRO A 427 12.71 9.81 24.34
CA PRO A 427 13.47 10.71 23.51
C PRO A 427 12.68 10.91 22.20
N GLU A 428 12.10 12.10 22.04
CA GLU A 428 11.70 12.66 20.74
C GLU A 428 12.89 12.54 19.78
N SER A 429 12.83 11.55 18.90
CA SER A 429 13.72 11.45 17.74
C SER A 429 12.89 11.69 16.49
N ASP A 430 12.39 12.91 16.36
CA ASP A 430 11.78 13.39 15.13
C ASP A 430 12.86 13.50 14.05
N LEU A 431 12.82 12.56 13.12
CA LEU A 431 13.78 12.41 12.04
C LEU A 431 13.37 13.35 10.88
N LEU A 432 13.84 14.60 10.90
CA LEU A 432 13.60 15.54 9.81
C LEU A 432 14.60 15.28 8.67
N VAL A 433 14.14 14.66 7.57
CA VAL A 433 14.86 14.71 6.29
C VAL A 433 14.50 16.03 5.62
N VAL A 434 15.37 17.01 5.77
CA VAL A 434 15.21 18.29 5.11
C VAL A 434 15.76 18.17 3.70
N ALA A 435 14.87 18.14 2.70
CA ALA A 435 15.26 18.33 1.32
C ALA A 435 15.42 19.83 1.04
N ASP A 436 16.48 20.43 1.57
CA ASP A 436 16.79 21.83 1.26
C ASP A 436 17.40 21.91 -0.13
N CYS A 437 16.68 22.60 -1.01
CA CYS A 437 17.09 22.94 -2.36
C CYS A 437 17.54 24.40 -2.35
N GLU A 438 18.78 24.63 -1.93
CA GLU A 438 19.35 25.96 -1.75
C GLU A 438 20.22 26.38 -2.94
N ARG A 439 20.18 27.68 -3.23
CA ARG A 439 21.11 28.33 -4.16
C ARG A 439 22.48 28.40 -3.49
N VAL A 440 23.49 27.75 -4.07
CA VAL A 440 24.87 27.83 -3.54
C VAL A 440 25.73 28.67 -4.49
N GLY A 441 25.97 29.92 -4.10
CA GLY A 441 26.93 30.86 -4.74
C GLY A 441 26.32 31.93 -5.65
N ALA A 442 27.04 33.05 -5.80
CA ALA A 442 26.77 34.13 -6.76
C ALA A 442 27.82 34.08 -7.90
N GLY A 443 27.37 34.08 -9.17
CA GLY A 443 28.22 34.04 -10.36
C GLY A 443 27.75 33.06 -11.46
N PRO A 444 28.42 32.99 -12.63
CA PRO A 444 27.94 32.33 -13.86
C PRO A 444 27.92 30.78 -13.82
N ARG A 445 28.19 30.17 -12.66
CA ARG A 445 28.18 28.72 -12.44
C ARG A 445 27.23 28.36 -11.31
N GLU A 446 25.94 28.47 -11.58
CA GLU A 446 24.88 28.17 -10.62
C GLU A 446 24.89 26.69 -10.21
N ARG A 447 24.75 26.42 -8.91
CA ARG A 447 24.68 25.07 -8.34
C ARG A 447 23.41 24.94 -7.51
N ILE A 448 22.75 23.80 -7.67
CA ILE A 448 21.62 23.39 -6.82
C ILE A 448 22.18 22.33 -5.89
N ALA A 449 22.20 22.61 -4.59
CA ALA A 449 22.51 21.60 -3.59
C ALA A 449 21.22 20.92 -3.18
N LEU A 450 21.19 19.59 -3.27
CA LEU A 450 20.21 18.78 -2.58
C LEU A 450 20.90 18.19 -1.36
N THR A 451 20.45 18.60 -0.19
CA THR A 451 20.83 17.91 1.05
C THR A 451 19.75 16.88 1.35
N LEU A 452 20.16 15.61 1.49
CA LEU A 452 19.32 14.56 2.06
C LEU A 452 20.06 14.12 3.32
N GLY A 453 19.63 14.59 4.49
CA GLY A 453 20.37 14.33 5.72
C GLY A 453 19.58 14.59 7.00
N HIS A 454 20.09 14.01 8.10
CA HIS A 454 19.55 14.10 9.44
C HIS A 454 19.76 15.50 10.03
N ARG A 455 18.71 16.15 10.55
CA ARG A 455 18.88 17.17 11.60
C ARG A 455 18.75 16.49 12.96
N THR A 456 19.87 16.25 13.61
CA THR A 456 19.92 16.12 15.08
C THR A 456 20.69 17.31 15.64
N ASN A 457 20.30 17.77 16.82
CA ASN A 457 20.68 19.06 17.39
C ASN A 457 22.15 19.19 17.86
N ARG A 458 23.10 18.45 17.26
CA ARG A 458 24.53 18.62 17.53
C ARG A 458 25.34 18.55 16.24
N ALA A 459 26.25 19.50 16.13
CA ALA A 459 27.18 19.68 15.03
C ALA A 459 28.04 18.41 14.85
N HIS A 460 28.27 18.09 13.58
CA HIS A 460 29.03 16.94 13.07
C HIS A 460 28.32 15.59 13.10
N ASP A 461 27.69 15.21 11.97
CA ASP A 461 28.10 13.97 11.29
C ASP A 461 27.65 13.87 9.82
N SER A 462 28.40 13.05 9.07
CA SER A 462 28.20 12.51 7.70
C SER A 462 27.08 13.11 6.84
N ARG A 463 27.42 14.12 6.04
CA ARG A 463 26.57 14.67 4.99
C ARG A 463 26.81 13.94 3.66
N ASP A 464 25.83 13.20 3.15
CA ASP A 464 25.75 12.94 1.70
C ASP A 464 25.27 14.23 1.03
N ARG A 465 26.19 15.20 0.86
CA ARG A 465 25.93 16.46 0.15
C ARG A 465 26.00 16.19 -1.35
N LEU A 466 24.85 16.16 -2.03
CA LEU A 466 24.83 16.11 -3.49
C LEU A 466 24.80 17.54 -4.06
N ILE A 467 25.96 18.00 -4.54
CA ILE A 467 26.06 19.27 -5.26
C ILE A 467 25.82 19.00 -6.75
N VAL A 468 24.66 19.37 -7.29
CA VAL A 468 24.39 19.32 -8.72
C VAL A 468 24.94 20.59 -9.37
N ARG A 469 26.05 20.47 -10.10
CA ARG A 469 26.62 21.59 -10.89
C ARG A 469 25.87 21.72 -12.21
N ARG A 470 25.35 22.91 -12.51
CA ARG A 470 24.92 23.26 -13.88
C ARG A 470 26.17 23.29 -14.78
N GLN A 471 26.18 22.51 -15.86
CA GLN A 471 27.15 22.76 -16.94
C GLN A 471 26.64 23.96 -17.75
N SER A 472 27.23 25.12 -17.51
CA SER A 472 27.09 26.30 -18.37
C SER A 472 27.89 26.07 -19.66
N HIS A 473 27.23 26.01 -20.81
CA HIS A 473 27.92 26.21 -22.10
C HIS A 473 28.15 27.69 -22.30
N SER A 474 29.41 28.08 -22.43
CA SER A 474 29.78 29.33 -23.08
C SER A 474 29.51 29.12 -24.57
N LEU A 475 28.44 29.72 -25.08
CA LEU A 475 28.36 30.03 -26.51
C LEU A 475 29.48 31.04 -26.77
N LYS A 476 30.62 30.57 -27.29
CA LYS A 476 31.50 31.46 -28.03
C LYS A 476 30.88 31.60 -29.42
N THR A 477 30.52 32.83 -29.75
CA THR A 477 30.20 33.34 -31.09
C THR A 477 31.18 32.86 -32.13
#